data_AF-A0AA37SC63-F1
#
_entry.id   AF-A0AA37SC63-F1
#
_cell.length_a   1.000
_cell.length_b   1.000
_cell.length_c   1.000
_cell.angle_alpha   90.00
_cell.angle_beta   90.00
_cell.angle_gamma   90.00
#
_symmetry.space_group_name_H-M   'P 1'
#
loop_
_entity.id
_entity.type
_entity.pdbx_description
1 polymer ?
#
loop_
_entity_poly.entity_id
_entity_poly.type
_entity_poly.pdbx_seq_one_letter_code
_entity_poly.pdbx_strand_id
1 'polypeptide(L)'
;MDKLHGLPGFELIGGPSSLELGTKENSIPRQLGPANFELGIIAGSRSINLILSTLLPGQDDGKVSVSNTKVEGMKQHIVLPVTHPFMMKNANVIAQVKSFLAQGEFQSGVH
;
A
#
# COMPACT_ATOMS: atom_id res chain seq x y z
N MET A 1 -9.80 -4.53 -7.60
CA MET A 1 -9.68 -5.98 -7.84
C MET A 1 -11.00 -6.61 -8.29
N ASP A 2 -12.17 -6.15 -7.81
CA ASP A 2 -13.47 -6.72 -8.20
C ASP A 2 -13.86 -6.60 -9.69
N LYS A 3 -13.25 -5.71 -10.48
CA LYS A 3 -13.65 -5.50 -11.89
C LYS A 3 -13.01 -6.45 -12.91
N LEU A 4 -12.09 -7.33 -12.51
CA LEU A 4 -11.35 -8.21 -13.45
C LEU A 4 -11.68 -9.71 -13.33
N HIS A 5 -12.73 -10.07 -12.58
CA HIS A 5 -13.13 -11.47 -12.33
C HIS A 5 -13.63 -12.25 -13.56
N GLY A 6 -13.54 -11.67 -14.77
CA GLY A 6 -14.03 -12.25 -16.03
C GLY A 6 -12.97 -12.41 -17.13
N LEU A 7 -11.69 -12.11 -16.87
CA LEU A 7 -10.63 -12.26 -17.87
C LEU A 7 -9.90 -13.60 -17.68
N PRO A 8 -9.85 -14.47 -18.70
CA PRO A 8 -9.11 -15.74 -18.61
C PRO A 8 -7.61 -15.45 -18.45
N GLY A 9 -6.99 -16.04 -17.42
CA GLY A 9 -5.56 -15.87 -17.10
C GLY A 9 -5.25 -14.98 -15.89
N PHE A 10 -6.26 -14.41 -15.20
CA PHE A 10 -6.04 -13.55 -14.03
C PHE A 10 -5.48 -14.30 -12.80
N GLU A 11 -5.77 -15.59 -12.69
CA GLU A 11 -5.27 -16.46 -11.60
C GLU A 11 -3.74 -16.69 -11.66
N LEU A 12 -3.12 -16.51 -12.84
CA LEU A 12 -1.69 -16.77 -13.04
C LEU A 12 -0.77 -15.61 -12.65
N ILE A 13 -1.30 -14.39 -12.47
CA ILE A 13 -0.49 -13.19 -12.19
C ILE A 13 -0.40 -12.88 -10.68
N GLY A 14 -1.37 -13.33 -9.88
CA GLY A 14 -1.52 -12.90 -8.48
C GLY A 14 -1.19 -13.94 -7.41
N GLY A 15 -1.08 -15.22 -7.76
CA GLY A 15 -0.92 -16.31 -6.79
C GLY A 15 -2.08 -16.39 -5.76
N PRO A 16 -2.03 -17.34 -4.80
CA PRO A 16 -3.06 -17.51 -3.77
C PRO A 16 -3.30 -16.24 -2.94
N SER A 17 -2.29 -15.37 -2.78
CA SER A 17 -2.40 -14.10 -2.07
C SER A 17 -3.34 -13.08 -2.73
N SER A 18 -3.60 -13.20 -4.04
CA SER A 18 -4.57 -12.33 -4.73
C SER A 18 -6.03 -12.63 -4.40
N LEU A 19 -6.33 -13.86 -3.94
CA LEU A 19 -7.67 -14.28 -3.52
C LEU A 19 -7.94 -13.89 -2.05
N GLU A 20 -6.92 -13.91 -1.18
CA GLU A 20 -7.04 -13.52 0.23
C GLU A 20 -7.07 -11.99 0.43
N LEU A 21 -6.46 -11.23 -0.47
CA LEU A 21 -6.47 -9.76 -0.48
C LEU A 21 -7.68 -9.17 -1.25
N GLY A 22 -8.70 -9.98 -1.55
CA GLY A 22 -9.93 -9.53 -2.20
C GLY A 22 -10.70 -8.50 -1.35
N THR A 23 -11.43 -7.60 -2.00
CA THR A 23 -12.24 -6.54 -1.36
C THR A 23 -13.63 -7.00 -0.88
N LYS A 24 -13.92 -8.30 -0.96
CA LYS A 24 -15.19 -8.90 -0.51
C LYS A 24 -15.38 -8.69 0.99
N GLU A 25 -16.63 -8.65 1.44
CA GLU A 25 -16.99 -8.30 2.84
C GLU A 25 -16.32 -9.17 3.92
N ASN A 26 -15.89 -10.38 3.55
CA ASN A 26 -15.24 -11.34 4.44
C ASN A 26 -13.71 -11.22 4.42
N SER A 27 -13.15 -10.16 3.85
CA SER A 27 -11.70 -10.02 3.75
C SER A 27 -11.10 -9.73 5.12
N ILE A 28 -10.06 -10.50 5.45
CA ILE A 28 -9.32 -10.38 6.72
C ILE A 28 -8.94 -8.92 7.02
N PRO A 29 -8.50 -8.07 6.06
CA PRO A 29 -8.16 -6.68 6.35
C PRO A 29 -9.31 -5.83 6.91
N ARG A 30 -10.58 -6.14 6.57
CA ARG A 30 -11.76 -5.43 7.13
C ARG A 30 -12.17 -5.93 8.51
N GLN A 31 -11.68 -7.11 8.91
CA GLN A 31 -11.93 -7.70 10.23
C GLN A 31 -10.82 -7.38 11.24
N LEU A 32 -9.69 -6.83 10.77
CA LEU A 32 -8.65 -6.32 11.65
C LEU A 32 -9.16 -5.07 12.37
N GLY A 33 -9.14 -5.09 13.70
CA GLY A 33 -9.39 -3.92 14.53
C GLY A 33 -8.30 -2.85 14.39
N PRO A 34 -8.42 -1.72 15.10
CA PRO A 34 -7.42 -0.66 15.06
C PRO A 34 -6.04 -1.17 15.49
N ALA A 35 -5.00 -0.57 14.93
CA ALA A 35 -3.63 -0.85 15.35
C ALA A 35 -3.44 -0.45 16.82
N ASN A 36 -2.96 -1.39 17.63
CA ASN A 36 -2.72 -1.22 19.06
C ASN A 36 -1.22 -1.25 19.42
N PHE A 37 -0.37 -0.97 18.43
CA PHE A 37 1.09 -0.90 18.53
C PHE A 37 1.59 0.29 17.70
N GLU A 38 2.88 0.63 17.83
CA GLU A 38 3.46 1.71 17.01
C GLU A 38 3.50 1.31 15.52
N LEU A 39 2.52 1.83 14.77
CA LEU A 39 2.38 1.58 13.34
C LEU A 39 2.67 2.84 12.53
N GLY A 40 3.74 2.79 11.73
CA GLY A 40 4.07 3.78 10.71
C GLY A 40 3.77 3.24 9.32
N ILE A 41 3.13 4.04 8.47
CA ILE A 41 2.75 3.66 7.11
C ILE A 41 3.44 4.56 6.10
N ILE A 42 4.13 3.95 5.12
CA ILE A 42 4.71 4.63 3.96
C ILE A 42 3.91 4.21 2.72
N ALA A 43 3.20 5.16 2.11
CA ALA A 43 2.44 4.93 0.89
C ALA A 43 3.19 5.47 -0.34
N GLY A 44 3.13 4.73 -1.45
CA GLY A 44 3.61 5.20 -2.73
C GLY A 44 2.56 6.05 -3.44
N SER A 45 3.01 6.96 -4.29
CA SER A 45 2.14 7.88 -5.05
C SER A 45 2.43 7.96 -6.53
N ARG A 46 3.37 7.15 -7.03
CA ARG A 46 3.67 7.08 -8.45
C ARG A 46 3.24 5.74 -9.00
N SER A 47 2.58 5.77 -10.14
CA SER A 47 2.20 4.58 -10.88
C SER A 47 3.04 4.54 -12.14
N ILE A 48 3.83 3.48 -12.30
CA ILE A 48 4.39 3.12 -13.61
C ILE A 48 3.25 2.45 -14.35
N ASN A 49 2.66 3.19 -15.28
CA ASN A 49 1.49 2.84 -16.07
C ASN A 49 1.36 1.32 -16.37
N LEU A 50 0.36 0.65 -15.76
CA LEU A 50 0.19 -0.81 -15.85
C LEU A 50 -1.29 -1.21 -16.01
N ILE A 51 -2.05 -0.51 -16.87
CA ILE A 51 -3.48 -0.79 -17.20
C ILE A 51 -4.46 -0.75 -16.00
N LEU A 52 -4.00 -0.66 -14.75
CA LEU A 52 -4.79 -0.77 -13.51
C LEU A 52 -5.01 0.55 -12.74
N SER A 53 -4.25 1.61 -13.01
CA SER A 53 -4.44 2.92 -12.34
C SER A 53 -5.74 3.63 -12.76
N THR A 54 -6.41 3.22 -13.83
CA THR A 54 -7.72 3.77 -14.23
C THR A 54 -8.88 3.27 -13.35
N LEU A 55 -8.63 2.32 -12.45
CA LEU A 55 -9.63 1.68 -11.59
C LEU A 55 -9.52 2.07 -10.10
N LEU A 56 -8.47 2.80 -9.72
CA LEU A 56 -8.25 3.24 -8.35
C LEU A 56 -8.57 4.74 -8.23
N PRO A 57 -9.47 5.16 -7.32
CA PRO A 57 -9.70 6.58 -7.10
C PRO A 57 -8.54 7.20 -6.29
N GLY A 58 -8.00 8.30 -6.79
CA GLY A 58 -7.01 9.13 -6.08
C GLY A 58 -5.55 8.75 -6.35
N GLN A 59 -4.67 9.14 -5.42
CA GLN A 59 -3.22 8.88 -5.52
C GLN A 59 -2.93 7.41 -5.20
N ASP A 60 -2.10 6.75 -6.01
CA ASP A 60 -1.77 5.33 -5.89
C ASP A 60 -0.33 5.04 -6.32
N ASP A 61 0.14 3.82 -6.03
CA ASP A 61 1.49 3.35 -6.38
C ASP A 61 1.52 2.37 -7.57
N GLY A 62 0.41 2.26 -8.31
CA GLY A 62 0.17 1.29 -9.37
C GLY A 62 -0.48 -0.01 -8.91
N LYS A 63 -0.72 -0.21 -7.60
CA LYS A 63 -1.41 -1.38 -7.05
C LYS A 63 -2.39 -1.05 -5.93
N VAL A 64 -2.04 -0.12 -5.05
CA VAL A 64 -2.80 0.25 -3.85
C VAL A 64 -2.99 1.76 -3.80
N SER A 65 -4.20 2.22 -3.48
CA SER A 65 -4.45 3.66 -3.26
C SER A 65 -3.88 4.10 -1.91
N VAL A 66 -3.38 5.33 -1.85
CA VAL A 66 -2.90 5.96 -0.62
C VAL A 66 -3.98 5.93 0.47
N SER A 67 -5.24 6.15 0.11
CA SER A 67 -6.36 6.09 1.06
C SER A 67 -6.52 4.73 1.72
N ASN A 68 -6.40 3.64 0.95
CA ASN A 68 -6.57 2.28 1.44
C ASN A 68 -5.40 1.80 2.31
N THR A 69 -4.29 2.54 2.32
CA THR A 69 -3.17 2.23 3.23
C THR A 69 -3.40 2.76 4.65
N LYS A 70 -4.38 3.64 4.87
CA LYS A 70 -4.65 4.19 6.21
C LYS A 70 -5.41 3.19 7.07
N VAL A 71 -4.99 3.05 8.32
CA VAL A 71 -5.63 2.19 9.33
C VAL A 71 -5.84 3.00 10.61
N GLU A 72 -6.96 2.79 11.30
CA GLU A 72 -7.20 3.39 12.60
C GLU A 72 -6.13 2.95 13.61
N GLY A 73 -5.68 3.87 14.47
CA GLY A 73 -4.60 3.62 15.43
C GLY A 73 -3.17 3.75 14.88
N MET A 74 -2.99 4.07 13.59
CA MET A 74 -1.66 4.36 13.05
C MET A 74 -1.06 5.64 13.68
N LYS A 75 0.25 5.60 13.99
CA LYS A 75 0.98 6.72 14.59
C LYS A 75 1.30 7.79 13.54
N GLN A 76 1.80 7.38 12.39
CA GLN A 76 2.19 8.28 11.30
C GLN A 76 1.94 7.65 9.93
N HIS A 77 1.61 8.51 8.97
CA HIS A 77 1.38 8.15 7.57
C HIS A 77 2.09 9.17 6.68
N ILE A 78 3.02 8.70 5.85
CA ILE A 78 3.72 9.53 4.87
C ILE A 78 3.50 8.99 3.46
N VAL A 79 3.56 9.89 2.49
CA VAL A 79 3.46 9.56 1.07
C VAL A 79 4.77 9.93 0.40
N LEU A 80 5.33 8.99 -0.37
CA LEU A 80 6.54 9.23 -1.15
C LEU A 80 6.27 9.03 -2.65
N PRO A 81 6.97 9.78 -3.53
CA PRO A 81 6.84 9.69 -4.98
C PRO A 81 7.52 8.43 -5.55
N VAL A 82 7.08 7.26 -5.10
CA VAL A 82 7.63 5.94 -5.45
C VAL A 82 6.55 5.02 -5.99
N THR A 83 6.98 4.04 -6.78
CA THR A 83 6.13 3.02 -7.40
C THR A 83 6.21 1.70 -6.64
N HIS A 84 5.13 0.93 -6.63
CA HIS A 84 5.03 -0.34 -5.89
C HIS A 84 6.24 -1.28 -6.06
N PRO A 85 6.71 -1.61 -7.28
CA PRO A 85 7.77 -2.60 -7.46
C PRO A 85 9.16 -2.13 -6.99
N PHE A 86 9.38 -0.81 -6.97
CA PHE A 86 10.67 -0.20 -6.65
C PHE A 86 10.74 0.42 -5.26
N MET A 87 9.62 0.47 -4.52
CA MET A 87 9.53 1.04 -3.18
C MET A 87 10.56 0.43 -2.22
N MET A 88 10.73 -0.90 -2.24
CA MET A 88 11.65 -1.61 -1.35
C MET A 88 13.13 -1.25 -1.56
N LYS A 89 13.50 -0.75 -2.75
CA LYS A 89 14.88 -0.37 -3.09
C LYS A 89 15.10 1.14 -3.05
N ASN A 90 14.06 1.92 -2.75
CA ASN A 90 14.15 3.37 -2.78
C ASN A 90 14.89 3.87 -1.53
N ALA A 91 15.96 4.65 -1.73
CA ALA A 91 16.80 5.15 -0.64
C ALA A 91 16.01 6.01 0.37
N ASN A 92 15.04 6.80 -0.09
CA ASN A 92 14.21 7.62 0.78
C ASN A 92 13.28 6.74 1.63
N VAL A 93 12.66 5.71 1.04
CA VAL A 93 11.84 4.74 1.78
C VAL A 93 12.69 4.05 2.86
N ILE A 94 13.89 3.58 2.49
CA ILE A 94 14.80 2.91 3.43
C ILE A 94 15.21 3.85 4.58
N ALA A 95 15.51 5.12 4.27
CA ALA A 95 15.84 6.12 5.29
C ALA A 95 14.68 6.35 6.27
N GLN A 96 13.45 6.45 5.76
CA GLN A 96 12.25 6.60 6.58
C GLN A 96 12.00 5.38 7.47
N VAL A 97 12.15 4.17 6.94
CA VAL A 97 12.05 2.94 7.74
C VAL A 97 13.09 2.91 8.85
N LYS A 98 14.36 3.25 8.55
CA LYS A 98 15.42 3.31 9.57
C LYS A 98 15.11 4.31 10.67
N SER A 99 14.59 5.49 10.31
CA SER A 99 14.18 6.52 11.27
C SER A 99 13.07 6.01 12.18
N PHE A 100 12.02 5.43 11.60
CA PHE A 100 10.88 4.94 12.38
C PHE A 100 11.29 3.80 13.32
N LEU A 101 12.13 2.88 12.88
CA LEU A 101 12.62 1.79 13.74
C LEU A 101 13.53 2.29 14.87
N ALA A 102 14.29 3.36 14.66
CA ALA A 102 15.21 3.89 15.66
C ALA A 102 14.54 4.86 16.66
N GLN A 103 13.55 5.62 16.20
CA GLN A 103 13.00 6.77 16.94
C GLN A 103 11.49 6.70 17.12
N GLY A 104 10.83 5.71 16.50
CA GLY A 104 9.36 5.63 16.45
C GLY A 104 8.73 6.69 15.56
N GLU A 105 9.51 7.43 14.76
CA GLU A 105 9.01 8.52 13.92
C GLU A 105 9.72 8.63 12.55
N PHE A 106 8.96 9.06 11.54
CA PHE A 106 9.46 9.43 10.22
C PHE A 106 10.18 10.79 10.22
N GLN A 107 11.14 10.96 9.32
CA GLN A 107 11.90 12.20 9.17
C GLN A 107 11.04 13.29 8.54
N SER A 108 11.02 14.46 9.16
CA SER A 108 10.35 15.67 8.64
C SER A 108 11.20 16.34 7.55
N GLY A 109 10.59 16.78 6.45
CA GLY A 109 11.25 17.61 5.43
C GLY A 109 11.77 16.88 4.18
N VAL A 110 11.47 15.59 4.02
CA VAL A 110 11.71 14.83 2.79
C VAL A 110 10.35 14.46 2.19
N HIS A 111 9.77 15.36 1.38
CA HIS A 111 8.50 15.12 0.67
C HIS A 111 8.67 15.38 -0.83
#